data_AF-A0A2V9H2F3-F1
#
_entry.id   AF-A0A2V9H2F3-F1
#
_cell.length_a   1.000
_cell.length_b   1.000
_cell.length_c   1.000
_cell.angle_alpha   90.00
_cell.angle_beta   90.00
_cell.angle_gamma   90.00
#
_symmetry.space_group_name_H-M   'P 1'
#
loop_
_entity.id
_entity.type
_entity.pdbx_description
1 polymer ?
#
loop_
_entity_poly.entity_id
_entity_poly.type
_entity_poly.pdbx_seq_one_letter_code
_entity_poly.pdbx_strand_id
1 'polypeptide(L)'
;MDCHQAGRLLSSVLSRIDPTVERIPSDKRIWRLAKERYRQPYIFSEQDVLGLLETALSFPSPQSPLRPQTLHIMLVLAYCAGLRIGEVVRLNVGDFNIDDRVIEVH
;
A
#
# COMPACT_ATOMS: atom_id res chain seq x y z
N MET A 1 -10.89 0.63 -15.05
CA MET A 1 -11.18 2.07 -14.84
C MET A 1 -10.76 2.90 -16.05
N ASP A 2 -9.86 2.37 -16.87
CA ASP A 2 -9.21 3.10 -17.97
C ASP A 2 -10.15 3.49 -19.11
N CYS A 3 -11.11 2.63 -19.49
CA CYS A 3 -12.03 2.92 -20.60
C CYS A 3 -12.93 4.15 -20.34
N HIS A 4 -13.41 4.33 -19.10
CA HIS A 4 -14.25 5.49 -18.76
C HIS A 4 -13.45 6.79 -18.69
N GLN A 5 -12.19 6.72 -18.25
CA GLN A 5 -11.31 7.88 -18.15
C GLN A 5 -10.81 8.32 -19.53
N ALA A 6 -10.50 7.37 -20.42
CA ALA A 6 -10.19 7.61 -21.81
C ALA A 6 -11.38 8.24 -22.56
N GLY A 7 -12.59 7.69 -22.42
CA GLY A 7 -13.80 8.24 -23.03
C GLY A 7 -14.11 9.68 -22.56
N ARG A 8 -13.93 9.96 -21.26
CA ARG A 8 -14.05 11.32 -20.71
C ARG A 8 -13.05 12.29 -21.31
N LEU A 9 -11.77 11.91 -21.37
CA LEU A 9 -10.71 12.75 -21.91
C LEU A 9 -11.02 13.08 -23.37
N LEU A 10 -11.36 12.07 -24.17
CA LEU A 10 -11.77 12.23 -25.57
C LEU A 10 -12.99 13.15 -25.71
N SER A 11 -14.07 12.93 -24.95
CA SER A 11 -15.26 13.80 -25.01
C SER A 11 -14.95 15.26 -24.62
N SER A 12 -14.02 15.47 -23.67
CA SER A 12 -13.63 16.81 -23.21
C SER A 12 -12.76 17.56 -24.21
N VAL A 13 -11.98 16.83 -25.03
CA VAL A 13 -11.18 17.41 -26.12
C VAL A 13 -12.06 17.66 -27.33
N LEU A 14 -12.90 16.70 -27.71
CA LEU A 14 -13.80 16.80 -28.86
C LEU A 14 -14.83 17.93 -28.70
N SER A 15 -15.39 18.12 -27.51
CA SER A 15 -16.32 19.23 -27.24
C SER A 15 -15.71 20.63 -27.34
N ARG A 16 -14.37 20.76 -27.36
CA ARG A 16 -13.69 22.04 -27.64
C ARG A 16 -13.59 22.33 -29.14
N ILE A 17 -13.65 21.29 -29.96
CA ILE A 17 -13.52 21.34 -31.42
C ILE A 17 -14.92 21.40 -32.05
N ASP A 18 -15.87 20.64 -31.50
CA ASP A 18 -17.25 20.56 -31.97
C ASP A 18 -18.22 20.74 -30.79
N PRO A 19 -18.95 21.87 -30.72
CA PRO A 19 -19.90 22.17 -29.65
C PRO A 19 -21.10 21.21 -29.59
N THR A 20 -21.35 20.42 -30.64
CA THR A 20 -22.45 19.45 -30.69
C THR A 20 -22.13 18.16 -29.96
N VAL A 21 -20.85 17.92 -29.62
CA VAL A 21 -20.41 16.73 -28.88
C VAL A 21 -20.78 16.87 -27.40
N GLU A 22 -21.65 15.99 -26.92
CA GLU A 22 -22.03 15.94 -25.52
C GLU A 22 -20.85 15.53 -24.64
N ARG A 23 -20.61 16.33 -23.59
CA ARG A 23 -19.53 16.09 -22.65
C ARG A 23 -19.96 15.07 -21.60
N ILE A 24 -19.26 13.94 -21.51
CA ILE A 24 -19.55 12.90 -20.52
C ILE A 24 -19.40 13.46 -19.10
N PRO A 25 -20.44 13.44 -18.25
CA PRO A 25 -20.37 14.04 -16.93
C PRO A 25 -19.44 13.31 -15.96
N SER A 26 -18.72 14.16 -15.24
CA SER A 26 -18.46 14.17 -13.79
C SER A 26 -19.18 13.25 -12.78
N ASP A 27 -19.61 12.01 -13.03
CA ASP A 27 -20.39 11.32 -11.98
C ASP A 27 -19.56 10.95 -10.74
N LYS A 28 -19.65 11.81 -9.71
CA LYS A 28 -19.02 11.63 -8.40
C LYS A 28 -19.50 10.34 -7.70
N ARG A 29 -20.71 9.85 -8.01
CA ARG A 29 -21.26 8.60 -7.44
C ARG A 29 -20.54 7.38 -8.00
N ILE A 30 -20.24 7.37 -9.30
CA ILE A 30 -19.46 6.29 -9.93
C ILE A 30 -18.05 6.22 -9.32
N TRP A 31 -17.41 7.38 -9.11
CA TRP A 31 -16.10 7.42 -8.45
C TRP A 31 -16.15 6.98 -6.99
N ARG A 32 -17.19 7.35 -6.25
CA ARG A 32 -17.38 6.90 -4.86
C ARG A 32 -17.55 5.39 -4.78
N LEU A 33 -18.43 4.81 -5.61
CA LEU A 33 -18.65 3.37 -5.69
C LEU A 33 -17.41 2.61 -6.15
N ALA A 34 -16.67 3.13 -7.14
CA ALA A 34 -15.41 2.56 -7.58
C ALA A 34 -14.37 2.57 -6.45
N LYS A 35 -14.26 3.68 -5.70
CA LYS A 35 -13.33 3.82 -4.58
C LYS A 35 -13.69 2.91 -3.40
N GLU A 36 -14.97 2.76 -3.08
CA GLU A 36 -15.47 1.80 -2.08
C GLU A 36 -15.15 0.37 -2.48
N ARG A 37 -15.35 0.01 -3.76
CA ARG A 37 -15.06 -1.32 -4.29
C ARG A 37 -13.56 -1.62 -4.41
N TYR A 38 -12.72 -0.59 -4.60
CA TYR A 38 -11.26 -0.73 -4.64
C TYR A 38 -10.60 -0.81 -3.27
N ARG A 39 -11.27 -0.40 -2.19
CA ARG A 39 -10.72 -0.40 -0.82
C ARG A 39 -11.20 -1.60 -0.02
N GLN A 40 -11.11 -2.80 -0.59
CA GLN A 40 -11.25 -4.01 0.20
C GLN A 40 -9.87 -4.40 0.73
N PRO A 41 -9.55 -4.14 2.02
CA PRO A 41 -8.28 -4.58 2.58
C PRO A 41 -8.25 -6.11 2.57
N TYR A 42 -7.19 -6.66 2.00
CA TYR A 42 -6.91 -8.08 2.12
C TYR A 42 -6.23 -8.31 3.48
N ILE A 43 -6.89 -9.03 4.37
CA ILE A 43 -6.33 -9.44 5.65
C ILE A 43 -5.65 -10.78 5.43
N PHE A 44 -4.34 -10.81 5.63
CA PHE A 44 -3.54 -12.02 5.53
C PHE A 44 -3.98 -13.05 6.58
N SER A 45 -4.09 -14.31 6.18
CA SER A 45 -4.20 -15.42 7.11
C SER A 45 -2.87 -15.66 7.84
N GLU A 46 -2.90 -16.44 8.91
CA GLU A 46 -1.68 -16.84 9.61
C GLU A 46 -0.70 -17.56 8.67
N GLN A 47 -1.21 -18.40 7.76
CA GLN A 47 -0.41 -19.12 6.78
C GLN A 47 0.25 -18.17 5.79
N ASP A 48 -0.47 -17.14 5.34
CA ASP A 48 0.11 -16.16 4.43
C ASP A 48 1.22 -15.35 5.14
N VAL A 49 1.02 -15.00 6.41
CA VAL A 49 2.04 -14.29 7.21
C VAL A 49 3.28 -15.17 7.40
N LEU A 50 3.11 -16.45 7.72
CA LEU A 50 4.24 -17.38 7.83
C LEU A 50 5.02 -17.47 6.51
N GLY A 51 4.32 -17.63 5.39
CA GLY A 51 4.94 -17.64 4.06
C GLY A 51 5.69 -16.34 3.75
N LEU A 52 5.14 -15.18 4.15
CA LEU A 52 5.79 -13.88 4.00
C LEU A 52 7.08 -13.80 4.84
N LEU A 53 7.06 -14.27 6.08
CA LEU A 53 8.20 -14.25 7.00
C LEU A 53 9.33 -15.20 6.54
N GLU A 54 8.98 -16.37 6.02
CA GLU A 54 9.94 -17.34 5.44
C GLU A 54 10.57 -16.79 4.14
N THR A 55 9.73 -16.17 3.30
CA THR A 55 10.19 -15.54 2.04
C THR A 55 11.15 -14.38 2.34
N ALA A 56 10.91 -13.62 3.40
CA ALA A 56 11.80 -12.52 3.79
C ALA A 56 13.22 -13.00 4.11
N LEU A 57 13.36 -14.16 4.77
CA LEU A 57 14.67 -14.75 5.12
C LEU A 57 15.43 -15.29 3.90
N SER A 58 14.72 -15.68 2.84
CA SER A 58 15.32 -16.14 1.58
C SER A 58 15.49 -15.03 0.54
N PHE A 59 15.25 -13.77 0.92
CA PHE A 59 15.30 -12.65 0.00
C PHE A 59 16.72 -12.47 -0.60
N PRO A 60 16.88 -12.46 -1.94
CA PRO A 60 18.20 -12.38 -2.54
C PRO A 60 18.79 -10.98 -2.37
N SER A 61 19.84 -10.85 -1.55
CA SER A 61 20.57 -9.59 -1.39
C SER A 61 22.08 -9.78 -1.25
N PRO A 62 22.80 -10.05 -2.35
CA PRO A 62 24.24 -10.35 -2.32
C PRO A 62 25.09 -9.17 -1.82
N GLN A 63 24.61 -7.94 -2.00
CA GLN A 63 25.31 -6.72 -1.58
C GLN A 63 24.92 -6.24 -0.17
N SER A 64 23.93 -6.88 0.47
CA SER A 64 23.45 -6.50 1.81
C SER A 64 23.05 -7.75 2.59
N PRO A 65 24.01 -8.45 3.22
CA PRO A 65 23.76 -9.72 3.90
C PRO A 65 22.73 -9.64 5.04
N LEU A 66 22.56 -8.46 5.65
CA LEU A 66 21.58 -8.24 6.72
C LEU A 66 20.17 -7.94 6.21
N ARG A 67 20.00 -7.66 4.91
CA ARG A 67 18.70 -7.29 4.36
C ARG A 67 17.60 -8.34 4.57
N PRO A 68 17.85 -9.66 4.42
CA PRO A 68 16.83 -10.67 4.68
C PRO A 68 16.36 -10.66 6.14
N GLN A 69 17.31 -10.55 7.07
CA GLN A 69 17.02 -10.45 8.52
C GLN A 69 16.27 -9.15 8.85
N THR A 70 16.66 -8.05 8.20
CA THR A 70 16.01 -6.74 8.35
C THR A 70 14.57 -6.79 7.85
N LEU A 71 14.33 -7.37 6.68
CA LEU A 71 12.97 -7.54 6.14
C LEU A 71 12.12 -8.43 7.05
N HIS A 72 12.70 -9.53 7.54
CA HIS A 72 12.01 -10.42 8.47
C HIS A 72 11.59 -9.68 9.74
N ILE A 73 12.50 -8.95 10.41
CA ILE A 73 12.15 -8.23 11.64
C ILE A 73 11.16 -7.10 11.38
N MET A 74 11.28 -6.37 10.27
CA MET A 74 10.31 -5.34 9.88
C MET A 74 8.90 -5.92 9.76
N LEU A 75 8.76 -7.10 9.15
CA LEU A 75 7.48 -7.77 9.00
C LEU A 75 6.95 -8.34 10.32
N VAL A 76 7.81 -8.89 11.16
CA VAL A 76 7.44 -9.33 12.52
C VAL A 76 6.90 -8.16 13.32
N LEU A 77 7.58 -7.01 13.31
CA LEU A 77 7.14 -5.81 14.01
C LEU A 77 5.82 -5.27 13.46
N ALA A 78 5.67 -5.20 12.13
CA ALA A 78 4.42 -4.79 11.50
C ALA A 78 3.26 -5.72 11.88
N TYR A 79 3.49 -7.03 11.95
CA TYR A 79 2.46 -8.01 12.30
C TYR A 79 2.12 -8.00 13.79
N CYS A 80 3.11 -8.06 14.67
CA CYS A 80 2.91 -8.17 16.12
C CYS A 80 2.45 -6.86 16.76
N ALA A 81 2.99 -5.72 16.33
CA ALA A 81 2.68 -4.41 16.89
C ALA A 81 1.73 -3.57 16.01
N GLY A 82 1.31 -4.10 14.85
CA GLY A 82 0.38 -3.40 13.96
C GLY A 82 0.96 -2.15 13.31
N LEU A 83 2.29 -2.06 13.20
CA LEU A 83 2.99 -0.87 12.72
C LEU A 83 2.74 -0.66 11.22
N ARG A 84 2.48 0.59 10.85
CA ARG A 84 2.44 1.02 9.45
C ARG A 84 3.86 1.00 8.87
N ILE A 85 3.97 0.79 7.56
CA ILE A 85 5.28 0.76 6.87
C ILE A 85 6.14 2.01 7.16
N GLY A 86 5.50 3.18 7.26
CA GLY A 86 6.21 4.42 7.57
C GLY A 86 6.72 4.48 9.01
N GLU A 87 6.00 3.88 9.95
CA GLU A 87 6.41 3.80 11.36
C GLU A 87 7.61 2.85 11.48
N VAL A 88 7.53 1.65 10.88
CA VAL A 88 8.63 0.68 10.87
C VAL A 88 9.93 1.25 10.29
N VAL A 89 9.85 1.98 9.17
CA VAL A 89 11.03 2.53 8.48
C VAL A 89 11.67 3.68 9.27
N ARG A 90 10.93 4.35 10.16
CA ARG A 90 11.45 5.44 10.99
C ARG A 90 11.99 4.99 12.34
N LEU A 91 11.76 3.73 12.73
CA LEU A 91 12.25 3.18 13.98
C LEU A 91 13.77 3.33 14.08
N ASN A 92 14.21 3.76 15.25
CA ASN A 92 15.60 3.88 15.62
C ASN A 92 15.89 3.05 16.88
N VAL A 93 17.17 2.81 17.18
CA VAL A 93 17.57 2.02 18.34
C VAL A 93 17.09 2.65 19.65
N GLY A 94 17.01 3.98 19.69
CA GLY A 94 16.50 4.73 20.85
C GLY A 94 15.00 4.53 21.13
N ASP A 95 14.25 4.03 20.15
CA ASP A 95 12.81 3.79 20.28
C ASP A 95 12.51 2.45 20.97
N PHE A 96 13.54 1.62 21.21
CA PHE A 96 13.39 0.33 21.87
C PHE A 96 13.86 0.39 23.32
N ASN A 97 12.93 0.25 24.25
CA ASN A 97 13.23 0.11 25.67
C ASN A 97 13.15 -1.38 26.05
N ILE A 98 14.32 -1.98 26.28
CA ILE A 98 14.47 -3.41 26.60
C ILE A 98 13.89 -3.73 27.98
N ASP A 99 14.07 -2.84 28.95
CA ASP A 99 13.68 -3.08 30.34
C ASP A 99 12.17 -3.13 30.46
N ASP A 100 11.48 -2.19 29.82
CA ASP A 100 10.02 -2.10 29.81
C ASP A 100 9.37 -2.94 28.70
N ARG A 101 10.19 -3.51 27.78
CA ARG A 101 9.75 -4.28 26.60
C ARG A 101 8.78 -3.52 25.71
N VAL A 102 9.02 -2.22 25.54
CA VAL A 102 8.17 -1.33 24.73
C VAL A 102 8.91 -0.80 23.52
N ILE A 103 8.13 -0.50 22.48
CA ILE A 103 8.58 0.20 21.28
C ILE A 103 7.81 1.52 21.23
N GLU A 104 8.54 2.63 21.19
CA GLU A 104 7.96 3.95 20.98
C GLU A 104 7.84 4.23 19.47
N VAL A 105 6.74 4.88 19.08
CA VAL A 105 6.43 5.15 17.66
C VAL A 105 6.09 6.62 17.50
N HIS A 106 6.68 7.26 16.48
CA HIS A 106 6.52 8.69 16.18
C HIS A 106 5.90 8.95 14.80
#